data_AF-A0A7H4MHU8-F1
#
_entry.id   AF-A0A7H4MHU8-F1
#
_cell.length_a   1.000
_cell.length_b   1.000
_cell.length_c   1.000
_cell.angle_alpha   90.00
_cell.angle_beta   90.00
_cell.angle_gamma   90.00
#
_symmetry.space_group_name_H-M   'P 1'
#
loop_
_entity.id
_entity.type
_entity.pdbx_description
1 polymer ?
#
loop_
_entity_poly.entity_id
_entity_poly.type
_entity_poly.pdbx_seq_one_letter_code
_entity_poly.pdbx_strand_id
1 'polypeptide(L)'
;MGGGVCDERAAIWPAWWCAKRGLSFRRWRHQLQLILALQLLIRGQTVQQTAQALGYDSTTAFITMFKKGLGQTPGRYHGSLATTSQ
;
A
#
# COMPACT_ATOMS: atom_id res chain seq x y z
N MET A 1 -10.74 -6.89 28.42
CA MET A 1 -9.42 -7.55 28.56
C MET A 1 -8.55 -7.11 27.38
N GLY A 2 -7.33 -6.69 27.68
CA GLY A 2 -6.58 -5.67 26.94
C GLY A 2 -6.14 -6.05 25.53
N GLY A 3 -6.57 -5.24 24.56
CA GLY A 3 -6.06 -5.26 23.19
C GLY A 3 -4.70 -4.59 23.12
N GLY A 4 -3.65 -5.39 23.22
CA GLY A 4 -2.29 -4.97 22.90
C GLY A 4 -1.85 -5.65 21.62
N VAL A 5 -1.93 -4.98 20.47
CA VAL A 5 -1.04 -5.27 19.34
C VAL A 5 -0.77 -3.98 18.56
N CYS A 6 0.23 -3.23 19.04
CA CYS A 6 1.09 -2.43 18.17
C CYS A 6 2.35 -3.28 17.94
N ASP A 7 2.37 -4.07 16.88
CA ASP A 7 3.51 -4.94 16.53
C ASP A 7 3.97 -4.58 15.11
N GLU A 8 5.25 -4.44 14.76
CA GLU A 8 6.53 -4.17 15.47
C GLU A 8 7.60 -3.91 14.39
N ARG A 9 7.43 -4.44 13.18
CA ARG A 9 8.49 -4.40 12.16
C ARG A 9 8.57 -3.04 11.43
N ALA A 10 9.58 -2.26 11.87
CA ALA A 10 10.38 -1.27 11.14
C ALA A 10 10.14 0.23 11.37
N ALA A 11 9.46 0.66 12.44
CA ALA A 11 9.57 2.06 12.85
C ALA A 11 9.23 2.27 14.33
N ILE A 12 10.19 2.83 15.08
CA ILE A 12 10.08 3.22 16.49
C ILE A 12 9.13 4.43 16.56
N TRP A 13 7.83 4.21 16.41
CA TRP A 13 6.83 5.26 16.62
C TRP A 13 6.40 5.23 18.09
N PRO A 14 6.61 6.31 18.85
CA PRO A 14 6.21 6.35 20.25
C PRO A 14 4.68 6.31 20.40
N ALA A 15 4.20 5.65 21.46
CA ALA A 15 2.79 5.32 21.69
C ALA A 15 1.82 6.54 21.65
N TRP A 16 2.31 7.75 21.93
CA TRP A 16 1.52 8.97 21.84
C TRP A 16 1.10 9.34 20.39
N TRP A 17 1.78 8.82 19.37
CA TRP A 17 1.50 9.13 17.97
C TRP A 17 0.15 8.58 17.51
N CYS A 18 -0.20 7.36 17.96
CA CYS A 18 -1.51 6.75 17.73
C CYS A 18 -2.63 7.52 18.45
N ALA A 19 -2.36 8.00 19.67
CA ALA A 19 -3.32 8.75 20.48
C ALA A 19 -3.60 10.16 19.91
N LYS A 20 -2.58 10.83 19.34
CA LYS A 20 -2.72 12.20 18.84
C LYS A 20 -3.31 12.30 17.42
N ARG A 21 -3.21 11.24 16.60
CA ARG A 21 -3.65 11.25 15.19
C ARG A 21 -5.01 10.61 14.92
N GLY A 22 -5.62 9.91 15.88
CA GLY A 22 -6.96 9.31 15.71
C GLY A 22 -7.08 8.27 14.57
N LEU A 23 -5.96 7.87 13.95
CA LEU A 23 -5.91 6.93 12.84
C LEU A 23 -5.32 5.62 13.34
N SER A 24 -6.07 4.53 13.24
CA SER A 24 -5.55 3.19 13.52
C SER A 24 -4.34 2.91 12.62
N PHE A 25 -3.21 2.49 13.19
CA PHE A 25 -1.95 2.23 12.48
C PHE A 25 -2.11 1.36 11.21
N ARG A 26 -3.04 0.40 11.25
CA ARG A 26 -3.43 -0.42 10.09
C ARG A 26 -3.90 0.40 8.90
N ARG A 27 -4.73 1.43 9.14
CA ARG A 27 -5.26 2.31 8.09
C ARG A 27 -4.17 3.21 7.54
N TRP A 28 -3.32 3.77 8.40
CA TRP A 28 -2.15 4.54 7.97
C TRP A 28 -1.18 3.70 7.14
N ARG A 29 -0.88 2.46 7.56
CA ARG A 29 0.00 1.56 6.82
C ARG A 29 -0.58 1.18 5.47
N HIS A 30 -1.89 0.90 5.39
CA HIS A 30 -2.55 0.68 4.09
C HIS A 30 -2.42 1.90 3.18
N GLN A 31 -2.58 3.11 3.72
CA GLN A 31 -2.46 4.34 2.94
C GLN A 31 -1.02 4.59 2.48
N LEU A 32 -0.03 4.29 3.32
CA LEU A 32 1.38 4.32 2.95
C LEU A 32 1.71 3.30 1.86
N GLN A 33 1.23 2.05 1.98
CA GLN A 33 1.44 1.01 0.97
C GLN A 33 0.80 1.39 -0.37
N LEU A 34 -0.37 2.03 -0.36
CA LEU A 34 -1.00 2.58 -1.57
C LEU A 34 -0.15 3.67 -2.23
N ILE A 35 0.41 4.60 -1.44
CA ILE A 35 1.27 5.68 -1.96
C ILE A 35 2.54 5.09 -2.59
N LEU A 36 3.18 4.12 -1.93
CA LEU A 36 4.38 3.46 -2.46
C LEU A 36 4.06 2.65 -3.73
N ALA A 37 2.93 1.93 -3.74
CA ALA A 37 2.45 1.23 -4.92
C ALA A 37 2.30 2.19 -6.11
N LEU A 38 1.62 3.33 -5.92
CA LEU A 38 1.44 4.33 -6.97
C LEU A 38 2.79 4.84 -7.51
N GLN A 39 3.76 5.14 -6.65
CA GLN A 39 5.09 5.60 -7.08
C GLN A 39 5.81 4.57 -7.95
N LEU A 40 5.74 3.28 -7.60
CA LEU A 40 6.38 2.21 -8.36
C LEU A 40 5.70 1.99 -9.71
N LEU A 41 4.36 2.05 -9.74
CA LEU A 41 3.58 1.95 -10.97
C LEU A 41 3.86 3.15 -11.92
N ILE A 42 3.99 4.37 -11.39
CA ILE A 42 4.36 5.57 -12.18
C ILE A 42 5.77 5.43 -12.76
N ARG A 43 6.71 4.79 -12.05
CA ARG A 43 8.04 4.46 -12.57
C ARG A 43 8.03 3.38 -13.66
N GLY A 44 6.87 2.86 -14.05
CA GLY A 44 6.74 1.82 -15.07
C GLY A 44 7.12 0.42 -14.60
N GLN A 45 7.26 0.19 -13.29
CA GLN A 45 7.49 -1.17 -12.77
C GLN A 45 6.26 -2.03 -12.99
N THR A 46 6.44 -3.32 -13.26
CA THR A 46 5.29 -4.23 -13.42
C THR A 46 4.54 -4.43 -12.09
N VAL A 47 3.28 -4.87 -12.18
CA VAL A 47 2.45 -5.18 -11.00
C VAL A 47 3.13 -6.21 -10.09
N GLN A 48 3.83 -7.19 -10.69
CA GLN A 48 4.58 -8.21 -9.96
C GLN A 48 5.80 -7.64 -9.24
N GLN A 49 6.60 -6.80 -9.92
CA GLN A 49 7.76 -6.13 -9.31
C GLN A 49 7.32 -5.22 -8.14
N THR A 50 6.22 -4.50 -8.33
CA THR A 50 5.63 -3.63 -7.29
C THR A 50 5.18 -4.44 -6.07
N ALA A 51 4.53 -5.59 -6.28
CA ALA A 51 4.11 -6.48 -5.19
C ALA A 51 5.31 -7.02 -4.40
N GLN A 52 6.36 -7.46 -5.09
CA GLN A 52 7.59 -7.96 -4.48
C GLN A 52 8.32 -6.85 -3.69
N ALA A 53 8.42 -5.64 -4.25
CA ALA A 53 9.04 -4.49 -3.58
C ALA A 53 8.31 -4.08 -2.29
N LEU A 54 6.99 -4.30 -2.22
CA LEU A 54 6.17 -4.04 -1.05
C LEU A 54 6.13 -5.22 -0.05
N GLY A 55 6.82 -6.32 -0.34
CA GLY A 55 6.87 -7.51 0.51
C GLY A 55 5.60 -8.35 0.49
N TYR A 56 4.81 -8.28 -0.59
CA TYR A 56 3.68 -9.18 -0.78
C TYR A 56 4.14 -10.53 -1.33
N ASP A 57 3.65 -11.59 -0.69
CA ASP A 57 3.92 -12.98 -1.08
C ASP A 57 3.37 -13.31 -2.48
N SER A 58 2.24 -12.69 -2.84
CA SER A 58 1.59 -12.89 -4.14
C SER A 58 1.06 -11.58 -4.73
N THR A 59 1.19 -11.47 -6.06
CA THR A 59 0.61 -10.39 -6.88
C THR A 59 -0.90 -10.29 -6.66
N THR A 60 -1.59 -11.40 -6.40
CA THR A 60 -3.05 -11.42 -6.16
C THR A 60 -3.43 -10.75 -4.84
N ALA A 61 -2.63 -10.93 -3.79
CA ALA A 61 -2.84 -10.27 -2.50
C ALA A 61 -2.65 -8.75 -2.62
N PHE A 62 -1.63 -8.34 -3.38
CA PHE A 62 -1.40 -6.94 -3.72
C PHE A 62 -2.56 -6.34 -4.52
N ILE A 63 -3.01 -7.01 -5.61
CA ILE A 63 -4.13 -6.55 -6.44
C ILE A 63 -5.40 -6.39 -5.61
N THR A 64 -5.66 -7.32 -4.68
CA THR A 64 -6.82 -7.24 -3.78
C THR A 64 -6.75 -6.01 -2.87
N MET A 65 -5.58 -5.73 -2.27
CA MET A 65 -5.36 -4.53 -1.46
C MET A 65 -5.52 -3.25 -2.29
N PHE A 66 -4.87 -3.20 -3.46
CA PHE A 66 -4.89 -2.05 -4.35
C PHE A 66 -6.30 -1.75 -4.85
N LYS A 67 -7.06 -2.77 -5.26
CA LYS A 67 -8.46 -2.64 -5.67
C LYS A 67 -9.35 -2.16 -4.54
N LYS A 68 -9.13 -2.61 -3.30
CA LYS A 68 -9.86 -2.11 -2.13
C LYS A 68 -9.57 -0.64 -1.82
N GLY A 69 -8.35 -0.17 -2.11
CA GLY A 69 -7.94 1.22 -1.86
C GLY A 69 -8.31 2.20 -2.96
N LEU A 70 -8.14 1.81 -4.23
CA LEU A 70 -8.27 2.68 -5.41
C LEU A 70 -9.48 2.36 -6.30
N GLY A 71 -10.20 1.26 -6.04
CA GLY A 71 -11.35 0.82 -6.84
C GLY A 71 -11.00 0.24 -8.22
N GLN A 72 -9.78 0.43 -8.71
CA GLN A 72 -9.31 -0.10 -9.99
C GLN A 72 -8.13 -1.06 -9.81
N THR A 73 -7.90 -1.92 -10.81
CA THR A 73 -6.75 -2.83 -10.82
C THR A 73 -5.49 -2.10 -11.31
N PRO A 74 -4.30 -2.43 -10.77
CA PRO A 74 -3.06 -1.77 -11.16
C PRO A 74 -2.69 -2.04 -12.63
N GLY A 75 -3.11 -3.17 -13.21
CA GLY A 75 -2.95 -3.44 -14.64
C GLY A 75 -3.77 -2.49 -15.53
N ARG A 76 -5.00 -2.15 -15.13
CA ARG A 76 -5.83 -1.15 -15.83
C ARG A 76 -5.27 0.27 -15.66
N TYR A 77 -4.68 0.55 -14.49
CA TYR A 77 -3.95 1.79 -14.23
C TYR A 77 -2.74 1.95 -15.17
N HIS A 78 -1.91 0.91 -15.32
CA HIS A 78 -0.81 0.91 -16.30
C HIS A 78 -1.28 1.08 -17.74
N GLY A 79 -2.35 0.39 -18.14
CA GLY A 79 -2.93 0.57 -19.47
C GLY A 79 -3.38 2.02 -19.71
N SER A 80 -3.96 2.68 -18.71
CA SER A 80 -4.35 4.09 -18.80
C SER A 80 -3.15 5.04 -18.86
N LEU A 81 -2.07 4.76 -18.13
CA LEU A 81 -0.83 5.53 -18.19
C LEU A 81 -0.15 5.40 -19.56
N ALA A 82 -0.14 4.19 -20.14
CA ALA A 82 0.40 3.96 -21.48
C ALA A 82 -0.42 4.65 -22.58
N THR A 83 -1.74 4.80 -22.37
CA THR A 83 -2.64 5.47 -23.33
C THR A 83 -2.50 6.99 -23.30
N THR A 84 -2.04 7.57 -22.19
CA THR A 84 -1.86 9.03 -22.03
C THR A 84 -0.56 9.54 -22.66
N SER A 85 0.13 8.71 -23.45
CA SER A 85 1.37 9.06 -24.17
C SER A 85 1.17 9.11 -25.69
N GLN A 86 0.07 9.71 -26.15
CA GLN A 86 -0.12 10.16 -27.53
C GLN A 86 -0.42 11.64 -27.58
#